data_AF-A0A1G6CQ84-F1
#
_entry.id   AF-A0A1G6CQ84-F1
#
_cell.length_a   1.000
_cell.length_b   1.000
_cell.length_c   1.000
_cell.angle_alpha   90.00
_cell.angle_beta   90.00
_cell.angle_gamma   90.00
#
_symmetry.space_group_name_H-M   'P 1'
#
loop_
_entity.id
_entity.type
_entity.pdbx_description
1 polymer ?
#
loop_
_entity_poly.entity_id
_entity_poly.type
_entity_poly.pdbx_seq_one_letter_code
_entity_poly.pdbx_strand_id
1 'polypeptide(L)'
;MTLNRLKYFHIILILAFAFVSTKAKAQGYAEDSLQIKVYSEINYESYRPVSIKITKVFCEYCSPNQLKHIKGVAYETAYGERNAPENVMKNGKKKLAIYLRLPKDKFRLLRDEQRRRR
;
A
#
# COMPACT_ATOMS: atom_id res chain seq x y z
N MET A 1 -11.41 12.71 61.01
CA MET A 1 -11.60 13.51 59.77
C MET A 1 -10.62 13.10 58.65
N THR A 2 -10.34 11.79 58.50
CA THR A 2 -9.26 11.26 57.62
C THR A 2 -9.79 10.32 56.53
N LEU A 3 -10.94 9.66 56.77
CA LEU A 3 -11.54 8.70 55.83
C LEU A 3 -12.03 9.36 54.52
N ASN A 4 -12.58 10.58 54.60
CA ASN A 4 -13.06 11.31 53.43
C ASN A 4 -11.89 11.82 52.56
N ARG A 5 -10.77 12.23 53.17
CA ARG A 5 -9.59 12.71 52.42
C ARG A 5 -8.97 11.62 51.54
N LEU A 6 -8.97 10.37 52.00
CA LEU A 6 -8.48 9.23 51.22
C LEU A 6 -9.41 8.89 50.04
N LYS A 7 -10.74 8.99 50.24
CA LYS A 7 -11.73 8.82 49.16
C LYS A 7 -11.60 9.90 48.09
N TYR A 8 -11.48 11.18 48.48
CA TYR A 8 -11.25 12.28 47.54
C TYR A 8 -9.91 12.14 46.80
N PHE A 9 -8.86 11.66 47.47
CA PHE A 9 -7.57 11.39 46.83
C PHE A 9 -7.68 10.34 45.72
N HIS A 10 -8.38 9.23 45.97
CA HIS A 10 -8.62 8.21 44.94
C HIS A 10 -9.51 8.74 43.79
N ILE A 11 -10.52 9.54 44.09
CA ILE A 11 -11.39 10.16 43.07
C ILE A 11 -10.59 11.12 42.18
N ILE A 12 -9.71 11.94 42.77
CA ILE A 12 -8.84 12.87 42.03
C ILE A 12 -7.84 12.10 41.16
N LEU A 13 -7.27 10.99 41.66
CA LEU A 13 -6.35 10.15 40.90
C LEU A 13 -7.02 9.53 39.66
N ILE A 14 -8.27 9.06 39.79
CA ILE A 14 -9.05 8.49 38.69
C ILE A 14 -9.40 9.56 37.65
N LEU A 15 -9.79 10.76 38.10
CA LEU A 15 -10.07 11.90 37.21
C LEU A 15 -8.82 12.38 36.46
N ALA A 16 -7.65 12.39 37.11
CA ALA A 16 -6.39 12.75 36.48
C ALA A 16 -5.95 11.72 35.42
N PHE A 17 -6.15 10.42 35.67
CA PHE A 17 -5.83 9.37 34.71
C PHE A 17 -6.73 9.39 33.47
N ALA A 18 -8.02 9.72 33.64
CA ALA A 18 -8.97 9.84 32.53
C ALA A 18 -8.62 10.97 31.54
N PHE A 19 -7.99 12.06 32.01
CA PHE A 19 -7.65 13.20 31.16
C PHE A 19 -6.47 12.91 30.21
N VAL A 20 -5.51 12.08 30.64
CA VAL A 20 -4.31 11.74 29.85
C VAL A 20 -4.63 10.85 28.64
N SER A 21 -5.66 10.01 28.73
CA SER A 21 -6.04 9.05 27.69
C SER A 21 -6.66 9.69 26.42
N THR A 22 -7.03 10.97 26.47
CA THR A 22 -7.72 11.66 25.35
C THR A 22 -6.78 12.14 24.23
N LYS A 23 -5.45 11.99 24.37
CA LYS A 23 -4.46 12.43 23.37
C LYS A 23 -3.95 11.33 22.45
N ALA A 24 -4.54 10.14 22.46
CA ALA A 24 -4.27 9.12 21.45
C ALA A 24 -4.90 9.53 20.11
N LYS A 25 -4.20 10.37 19.33
CA LYS A 25 -4.53 10.51 17.90
C LYS A 25 -4.28 9.15 17.26
N ALA A 26 -5.34 8.50 16.78
CA ALA A 26 -5.20 7.40 15.86
C ALA A 26 -4.38 7.90 14.66
N GLN A 27 -3.09 7.55 14.58
CA GLN A 27 -2.26 7.81 13.42
C GLN A 27 -2.77 6.93 12.29
N GLY A 28 -3.78 7.43 11.58
CA GLY A 28 -4.32 6.82 10.38
C GLY A 28 -3.29 6.87 9.26
N TYR A 29 -2.35 5.93 9.23
CA TYR A 29 -1.44 5.66 8.10
C TYR A 29 -2.20 5.35 6.77
N ALA A 30 -3.54 5.28 6.85
CA ALA A 30 -4.46 5.11 5.74
C ALA A 30 -4.80 6.41 4.98
N GLU A 31 -4.63 7.59 5.57
CA GLU A 31 -5.22 8.81 4.99
C GLU A 31 -4.51 9.25 3.68
N ASP A 32 -3.21 9.00 3.55
CA ASP A 32 -2.38 9.65 2.52
C ASP A 32 -1.88 8.75 1.38
N SER A 33 -2.23 7.45 1.35
CA SER A 33 -1.76 6.54 0.29
C SER A 33 -2.90 5.92 -0.52
N LEU A 34 -2.73 5.83 -1.84
CA LEU A 34 -3.58 5.06 -2.74
C LEU A 34 -3.11 3.62 -2.79
N GLN A 35 -4.05 2.68 -2.87
CA GLN A 35 -3.76 1.29 -3.19
C GLN A 35 -4.26 0.98 -4.60
N ILE A 36 -3.37 0.50 -5.46
CA ILE A 36 -3.67 0.18 -6.86
C ILE A 36 -3.40 -1.31 -7.08
N LYS A 37 -4.43 -2.02 -7.51
CA LYS A 37 -4.33 -3.43 -7.88
C LYS A 37 -3.86 -3.55 -9.33
N VAL A 38 -2.92 -4.45 -9.57
CA VAL A 38 -2.37 -4.75 -10.90
C VAL A 38 -2.32 -6.26 -11.08
N TYR A 39 -2.72 -6.74 -12.25
CA TYR A 39 -2.51 -8.12 -12.67
C TYR A 39 -1.31 -8.22 -13.59
N SER A 40 -0.45 -9.20 -13.29
CA SER A 40 0.64 -9.61 -14.16
C SER A 40 0.54 -11.10 -14.46
N GLU A 41 1.20 -11.52 -15.53
CA GLU A 41 1.30 -12.89 -15.97
C GLU A 41 2.78 -13.21 -16.22
N ILE A 42 3.28 -14.28 -15.60
CA ILE A 42 4.61 -14.85 -15.84
C ILE A 42 4.43 -16.16 -16.59
N ASN A 43 5.04 -16.25 -17.77
CA ASN A 43 5.08 -17.49 -18.55
C ASN A 43 6.31 -18.29 -18.16
N TYR A 44 6.13 -19.59 -17.90
CA TYR A 44 7.20 -20.52 -17.56
C TYR A 44 7.32 -21.63 -18.60
N GLU A 45 8.56 -22.00 -18.88
CA GLU A 45 8.94 -23.18 -19.66
C GLU A 45 10.07 -23.91 -18.94
N SER A 46 9.88 -25.20 -18.66
CA SER A 46 10.83 -26.03 -17.90
C SER A 46 11.33 -25.35 -16.61
N TYR A 47 10.39 -24.83 -15.79
CA TYR A 47 10.66 -24.09 -14.55
C TYR A 47 11.37 -22.74 -14.72
N ARG A 48 11.60 -22.27 -15.95
CA ARG A 48 12.26 -20.99 -16.21
C ARG A 48 11.25 -19.93 -16.63
N PRO A 49 11.29 -18.72 -16.03
CA PRO A 49 10.45 -17.62 -16.46
C PRO A 49 10.92 -17.11 -17.84
N VAL A 50 10.05 -17.18 -18.84
CA VAL A 50 10.33 -16.79 -20.23
C VAL A 50 9.88 -15.36 -20.50
N SER A 51 8.74 -14.95 -19.94
CA SER A 51 8.24 -13.59 -20.11
C SER A 51 7.33 -13.16 -18.97
N ILE A 52 7.30 -11.84 -18.73
CA ILE A 52 6.44 -11.19 -17.75
C ILE A 52 5.63 -10.13 -18.47
N LYS A 53 4.31 -10.12 -18.27
CA LYS A 53 3.39 -9.16 -18.88
C LYS A 53 2.49 -8.54 -17.83
N ILE A 54 2.27 -7.23 -17.90
CA ILE A 54 1.23 -6.56 -17.11
C ILE A 54 -0.07 -6.58 -17.91
N THR A 55 -1.06 -7.33 -17.42
CA THR A 55 -2.29 -7.63 -18.15
C THR A 55 -3.41 -6.63 -17.83
N LYS A 56 -3.49 -6.16 -16.58
CA LYS A 56 -4.52 -5.19 -16.17
C LYS A 56 -4.03 -4.29 -15.06
N VAL A 57 -4.25 -2.98 -15.19
CA VAL A 57 -4.06 -2.00 -14.11
C VAL A 57 -5.44 -1.50 -13.70
N PHE A 58 -5.81 -1.66 -12.43
CA PHE A 58 -7.09 -1.19 -11.91
C PHE A 58 -6.98 0.28 -11.47
N CYS A 59 -6.82 1.17 -12.45
CA CYS A 59 -6.85 2.61 -12.25
C CYS A 59 -7.43 3.31 -13.48
N GLU A 60 -8.73 3.57 -13.45
CA GLU A 60 -9.45 4.20 -14.57
C GLU A 60 -9.23 5.72 -14.63
N TYR A 61 -8.87 6.34 -13.51
CA TYR A 61 -8.62 7.78 -13.38
C TYR A 61 -7.16 8.20 -13.61
N CYS A 62 -6.28 7.25 -13.96
CA CYS A 62 -4.85 7.49 -14.12
C CYS A 62 -4.51 8.11 -15.48
N SER A 63 -3.62 9.10 -15.49
CA SER A 63 -3.04 9.62 -16.73
C SER A 63 -2.10 8.60 -17.40
N PRO A 64 -1.73 8.79 -18.68
CA PRO A 64 -0.80 7.89 -19.37
C PRO A 64 0.56 7.74 -18.65
N ASN A 65 1.10 8.83 -18.10
CA ASN A 65 2.35 8.80 -17.33
C ASN A 65 2.20 8.02 -16.02
N GLN A 66 1.10 8.25 -15.30
CA GLN A 66 0.75 7.52 -14.09
C GLN A 66 0.63 6.01 -14.37
N LEU A 67 -0.07 5.64 -15.45
CA LEU A 67 -0.18 4.25 -15.89
C LEU A 67 1.18 3.65 -16.26
N LYS A 68 2.04 4.39 -16.97
CA LYS A 68 3.39 3.92 -17.31
C LYS A 68 4.22 3.65 -16.06
N HIS A 69 4.18 4.56 -15.09
CA HIS A 69 4.87 4.40 -13.82
C HIS A 69 4.37 3.17 -13.05
N ILE A 70 3.04 3.02 -12.91
CA ILE A 70 2.42 1.85 -12.26
C ILE A 70 2.84 0.54 -12.94
N LYS A 71 2.79 0.49 -14.28
CA LYS A 71 3.18 -0.72 -15.04
C LYS A 71 4.65 -1.07 -14.82
N GLY A 72 5.54 -0.08 -14.75
CA GLY A 72 6.96 -0.29 -14.46
C GLY A 72 7.16 -0.91 -13.07
N VAL A 73 6.61 -0.28 -12.03
CA VAL A 73 6.73 -0.79 -10.65
C VAL A 73 6.12 -2.18 -10.50
N ALA A 74 4.96 -2.43 -11.11
CA ALA A 74 4.34 -3.75 -11.11
C ALA A 74 5.18 -4.80 -11.86
N TYR A 75 5.86 -4.42 -12.94
CA TYR A 75 6.75 -5.30 -13.67
C TYR A 75 7.95 -5.71 -12.82
N GLU A 76 8.63 -4.75 -12.19
CA GLU A 76 9.75 -5.01 -11.29
C GLU A 76 9.34 -5.91 -10.11
N THR A 77 8.15 -5.67 -9.56
CA THR A 77 7.59 -6.52 -8.50
C THR A 77 7.37 -7.94 -9.01
N ALA A 78 6.70 -8.11 -10.15
CA ALA A 78 6.49 -9.43 -10.76
C ALA A 78 7.82 -10.12 -11.11
N TYR A 79 8.82 -9.35 -11.52
CA TYR A 79 10.16 -9.84 -11.81
C TYR A 79 10.83 -10.38 -10.55
N GLY A 80 10.77 -9.67 -9.42
CA GLY A 80 11.28 -10.16 -8.13
C GLY A 80 10.64 -11.47 -7.69
N GLU A 81 9.34 -11.61 -7.90
CA GLU A 81 8.52 -12.76 -7.49
C GLU A 81 8.70 -14.02 -8.37
N ARG A 82 9.36 -13.90 -9.53
CA ARG A 82 9.41 -14.96 -10.56
C ARG A 82 10.10 -16.25 -10.14
N ASN A 83 10.90 -16.23 -9.08
CA ASN A 83 11.62 -17.41 -8.59
C ASN A 83 11.10 -17.88 -7.23
N ALA A 84 10.03 -17.26 -6.70
CA ALA A 84 9.43 -17.69 -5.45
C ALA A 84 8.83 -19.10 -5.63
N PRO A 85 9.04 -20.04 -4.69
CA PRO A 85 8.59 -21.43 -4.82
C PRO A 85 7.09 -21.58 -5.14
N GLU A 86 6.25 -20.70 -4.62
CA GLU A 86 4.80 -20.65 -4.84
C GLU A 86 4.40 -20.13 -6.22
N ASN A 87 5.32 -19.47 -6.93
CA ASN A 87 5.10 -18.83 -8.22
C ASN A 87 5.74 -19.61 -9.38
N VAL A 88 6.80 -20.37 -9.11
CA VAL A 88 7.47 -21.21 -10.10
C VAL A 88 6.55 -22.34 -10.56
N MET A 89 6.52 -22.58 -11.87
CA MET A 89 5.71 -23.63 -12.49
C MET A 89 6.55 -24.39 -13.51
N LYS A 90 6.33 -25.71 -13.66
CA LYS A 90 7.03 -26.50 -14.69
C LYS A 90 6.82 -25.92 -16.08
N ASN A 91 5.57 -25.70 -16.47
CA ASN A 91 5.18 -25.04 -17.71
C ASN A 91 3.88 -24.27 -17.45
N GLY A 92 3.65 -23.18 -18.18
CA GLY A 92 2.36 -22.49 -18.21
C GLY A 92 2.43 -21.04 -17.72
N LYS A 93 1.29 -20.52 -17.27
CA LYS A 93 1.09 -19.09 -16.98
C LYS A 93 0.71 -18.88 -15.53
N LYS A 94 1.59 -18.26 -14.76
CA LYS A 94 1.29 -17.82 -13.39
C LYS A 94 0.72 -16.40 -13.44
N LYS A 95 -0.49 -16.21 -12.92
CA LYS A 95 -1.07 -14.88 -12.73
C LYS A 95 -0.76 -14.38 -11.31
N LEU A 96 -0.27 -13.14 -11.21
CA LEU A 96 -0.01 -12.50 -9.92
C LEU A 96 -0.92 -11.28 -9.76
N ALA A 97 -1.44 -11.10 -8.55
CA ALA A 97 -2.16 -9.92 -8.12
C ALA A 97 -1.25 -9.07 -7.24
N ILE A 98 -0.80 -7.93 -7.78
CA ILE A 98 0.13 -7.02 -7.13
C ILE A 98 -0.67 -5.84 -6.59
N TYR A 99 -0.48 -5.51 -5.31
CA TYR A 99 -1.08 -4.34 -4.67
C TYR A 99 0.00 -3.30 -4.43
N LEU A 100 0.05 -2.28 -5.29
CA LEU A 100 0.98 -1.17 -5.14
C LEU A 100 0.38 -0.14 -4.17
N ARG A 101 1.16 0.30 -3.19
CA ARG A 101 0.79 1.38 -2.28
C ARG A 101 1.63 2.61 -2.60
N LEU A 102 0.98 3.71 -2.97
CA LEU A 102 1.64 4.93 -3.44
C LEU A 102 1.15 6.15 -2.64
N PRO A 103 2.02 7.09 -2.25
CA PRO A 103 1.61 8.36 -1.66
C PRO A 103 0.77 9.19 -2.65
N LYS A 104 -0.38 9.73 -2.20
CA LYS A 104 -1.32 10.50 -3.04
C LYS A 104 -0.67 11.73 -3.67
N ASP A 105 0.10 12.47 -2.88
CA ASP A 105 0.81 13.69 -3.27
C ASP A 105 1.82 13.42 -4.39
N LYS A 106 2.71 12.43 -4.18
CA LYS A 106 3.70 12.01 -5.18
C LYS A 106 3.04 11.50 -6.44
N PHE A 107 1.96 10.73 -6.29
CA PHE A 107 1.23 10.19 -7.42
C PHE A 107 0.54 11.27 -8.24
N ARG A 108 -0.01 12.31 -7.61
CA ARG A 108 -0.61 13.47 -8.30
C ARG A 108 0.40 14.24 -9.16
N LEU A 109 1.63 14.42 -8.68
CA LEU A 109 2.67 15.16 -9.41
C LEU A 109 3.01 14.54 -10.78
N LEU A 110 2.86 13.22 -10.93
CA LEU A 110 3.05 12.52 -12.21
C LEU A 110 2.02 12.93 -13.30
N ARG A 111 0.91 13.55 -12.90
CA ARG A 111 -0.09 14.14 -13.81
C ARG A 111 0.37 15.50 -14.34
N ASP A 112 0.89 16.34 -13.47
CA ASP A 112 1.17 17.75 -13.75
C ASP A 112 2.42 17.96 -14.63
N GLU A 113 3.35 17.00 -14.65
CA GLU A 113 4.51 17.05 -15.55
C GLU A 113 4.11 17.15 -17.04
N GLN A 114 2.94 16.62 -17.44
CA GLN A 114 2.43 16.78 -18.80
C GLN A 114 1.88 18.18 -19.09
N ARG A 115 1.37 18.87 -18.08
CA ARG A 115 0.77 20.20 -18.25
C ARG A 115 1.82 21.30 -18.40
N ARG A 116 3.04 21.09 -17.88
CA ARG A 116 4.16 22.05 -17.98
C ARG A 116 4.99 21.93 -19.27
N ARG A 117 4.79 20.88 -20.07
CA ARG A 117 5.50 20.65 -21.34
C ARG A 117 4.64 20.87 -22.59
N ARG A 118 3.43 21.39 -22.41
CA ARG A 118 2.54 21.88 -23.47
C ARG A 118 2.38 23.38 -23.31
#